data_AF-A0A955F6E4-F1
#
_entry.id   AF-A0A955F6E4-F1
#
_cell.length_a   1.000
_cell.length_b   1.000
_cell.length_c   1.000
_cell.angle_alpha   90.00
_cell.angle_beta   90.00
_cell.angle_gamma   90.00
#
_symmetry.space_group_name_H-M   'P 1'
#
loop_
_entity.id
_entity.type
_entity.pdbx_description
1 polymer ?
#
loop_
_entity_poly.entity_id
_entity_poly.type
_entity_poly.pdbx_seq_one_letter_code
_entity_poly.pdbx_strand_id
1 'polypeptide(L)' 'MNDAARPASLLDHPDVDRLLRLAIDEDVGSGDVTSQLMVPADCRGSARLMTREAIVVCGLELVERVRNL' A
#
# COMPACT_ATOMS: atom_id res chain seq x y z
N MET A 1 -1.34 -28.79 -3.55
CA MET A 1 -0.72 -29.42 -2.37
C MET A 1 0.58 -28.66 -2.10
N ASN A 2 0.56 -27.53 -1.39
CA ASN A 2 0.50 -27.51 0.07
C ASN A 2 -0.36 -26.33 0.55
N ASP A 3 -1.58 -26.65 0.98
CA ASP A 3 -2.48 -25.75 1.71
C ASP A 3 -2.14 -25.87 3.20
N ALA A 4 -0.89 -25.51 3.53
CA ALA A 4 -0.52 -25.30 4.91
C ALA A 4 -0.99 -23.89 5.24
N ALA A 5 -2.04 -23.77 6.06
CA ALA A 5 -2.52 -22.50 6.57
C ALA A 5 -1.33 -21.61 6.94
N ARG A 6 -1.14 -20.51 6.22
CA ARG A 6 -0.08 -19.54 6.52
C ARG A 6 -0.28 -19.16 7.99
N PRO A 7 0.74 -19.30 8.85
CA PRO A 7 0.59 -18.85 10.23
C PRO A 7 0.14 -17.39 10.22
N ALA A 8 -0.80 -17.04 11.10
CA ALA A 8 -1.30 -15.67 11.21
C ALA A 8 -0.11 -14.72 11.31
N SER A 9 0.04 -13.86 10.32
CA SER A 9 1.14 -12.93 10.26
C SER A 9 0.83 -11.72 11.13
N LEU A 10 1.86 -10.99 11.56
CA LEU A 10 1.68 -9.67 12.19
C LEU A 10 0.77 -8.77 11.34
N LEU A 11 0.77 -8.95 10.02
CA LEU A 11 0.00 -8.15 9.07
C LEU A 11 -1.51 -8.50 9.08
N ASP A 12 -1.91 -9.63 9.68
CA ASP A 12 -3.32 -10.02 9.81
C ASP A 12 -3.96 -9.45 11.09
N HIS A 13 -3.20 -8.69 11.88
CA HIS A 13 -3.71 -8.03 13.06
C HIS A 13 -4.74 -6.96 12.68
N PRO A 14 -5.90 -6.87 13.37
CA PRO A 14 -6.98 -5.94 12.99
C PRO A 14 -6.56 -4.46 13.01
N ASP A 15 -5.56 -4.10 13.81
CA ASP A 15 -5.03 -2.73 13.81
C ASP A 15 -4.29 -2.35 12.53
N VAL A 16 -3.84 -3.32 11.72
CA VAL A 16 -3.11 -3.01 10.48
C VAL A 16 -4.02 -2.24 9.53
N ASP A 17 -5.21 -2.74 9.24
CA ASP A 17 -6.15 -2.06 8.35
C ASP A 17 -6.59 -0.70 8.90
N ARG A 18 -6.73 -0.60 10.23
CA ARG A 18 -7.02 0.67 10.90
C ARG A 18 -5.91 1.69 10.69
N LEU A 19 -4.65 1.28 10.86
CA LEU A 19 -3.47 2.13 10.67
C LEU A 19 -3.31 2.53 9.20
N LEU A 20 -3.53 1.61 8.26
CA LEU A 20 -3.46 1.94 6.83
C LEU A 20 -4.49 3.01 6.44
N ARG A 21 -5.73 2.89 6.92
CA ARG A 21 -6.78 3.91 6.65
C ARG A 21 -6.43 5.25 7.27
N LEU A 22 -5.90 5.26 8.49
CA LEU A 22 -5.45 6.50 9.13
C LEU A 22 -4.32 7.17 8.35
N ALA A 23 -3.36 6.40 7.84
CA ALA A 23 -2.25 6.94 7.05
C ALA A 23 -2.73 7.53 5.70
N ILE A 24 -3.70 6.88 5.03
CA ILE A 24 -4.29 7.42 3.79
C ILE A 24 -5.08 8.71 4.07
N ASP A 25 -5.87 8.74 5.14
CA ASP A 25 -6.64 9.92 5.52
C ASP A 25 -5.74 11.11 5.90
N GLU A 26 -4.61 10.84 6.56
CA GLU A 26 -3.60 11.85 6.90
C GLU A 26 -2.94 12.47 5.65
N ASP A 27 -2.45 11.63 4.72
CA ASP A 27 -1.66 12.07 3.57
C ASP A 27 -2.52 12.67 2.46
N VAL A 28 -3.67 12.04 2.16
CA VAL A 28 -4.53 12.42 1.04
C VAL A 28 -5.71 13.28 1.49
N GLY A 29 -6.32 12.97 2.65
CA GLY A 29 -7.47 13.70 3.20
C GLY A 29 -8.57 14.00 2.17
N SER A 30 -8.78 15.29 1.87
CA SER A 30 -9.78 15.74 0.90
C SER A 30 -9.43 15.46 -0.59
N GLY A 31 -8.22 14.98 -0.87
CA GLY A 31 -7.75 14.59 -2.21
C GLY A 31 -6.37 15.14 -2.57
N ASP A 32 -5.77 14.54 -3.61
CA ASP A 32 -4.51 15.00 -4.22
C ASP A 32 -4.78 15.93 -5.41
N VAL A 33 -4.86 17.23 -5.12
CA VAL A 33 -5.21 18.28 -6.10
C VAL A 33 -4.19 18.35 -7.25
N THR A 34 -2.91 18.12 -6.97
CA THR A 34 -1.86 18.19 -8.01
C THR A 34 -2.07 17.07 -9.02
N SER A 35 -2.27 15.84 -8.55
CA SER A 35 -2.53 14.71 -9.44
C SER A 35 -3.85 14.85 -10.19
N GLN A 36 -4.93 15.32 -9.53
CA GLN A 36 -6.23 15.54 -10.17
C GLN A 36 -6.19 16.55 -11.31
N LEU A 37 -5.34 17.59 -11.20
CA LEU A 37 -5.20 18.61 -12.23
C LEU A 37 -4.26 18.21 -13.37
N MET A 38 -3.24 17.40 -13.07
CA MET A 38 -2.15 17.10 -14.01
C MET A 38 -2.30 15.75 -14.72
N VAL A 39 -3.05 14.81 -14.15
CA VAL A 39 -3.16 13.43 -14.66
C VAL A 39 -4.61 13.13 -15.06
N PRO A 40 -4.86 12.70 -16.32
CA PRO A 40 -6.19 12.27 -16.75
C PRO A 40 -6.71 11.09 -15.90
N ALA A 41 -8.01 11.09 -15.59
CA ALA A 41 -8.63 10.10 -14.71
C ALA A 41 -8.58 8.65 -15.25
N ASP A 42 -8.47 8.48 -16.57
CA ASP A 42 -8.38 7.19 -17.24
C ASP A 42 -6.94 6.74 -17.52
N CYS A 43 -5.95 7.54 -17.10
CA CYS A 43 -4.54 7.24 -17.28
C CYS A 43 -4.16 5.96 -16.51
N ARG A 44 -3.39 5.09 -17.17
CA ARG A 44 -2.81 3.89 -16.56
C ARG A 44 -1.30 4.00 -16.57
N GLY A 45 -0.69 3.72 -15.43
CA GLY A 45 0.77 3.71 -15.26
C GLY A 45 1.25 2.40 -14.64
N SER A 46 2.57 2.18 -14.76
CA SER A 46 3.29 1.16 -14.01
C SER A 46 4.30 1.82 -13.10
N ALA A 47 4.42 1.37 -11.86
CA ALA A 47 5.42 1.84 -10.91
C ALA A 47 6.44 0.73 -10.59
N ARG A 48 7.65 1.12 -10.20
CA ARG A 48 8.67 0.21 -9.67
C ARG A 48 9.12 0.73 -8.30
N LEU A 49 9.05 -0.12 -7.28
CA LEU A 49 9.64 0.15 -5.98
C LEU A 49 11.12 -0.21 -6.04
N MET A 50 11.98 0.79 -5.86
CA MET A 50 13.43 0.64 -5.96
C MET A 50 14.07 1.19 -4.68
N THR A 51 15.02 0.44 -4.12
CA THR A 51 15.78 0.90 -2.95
C THR A 51 16.90 1.82 -3.43
N ARG A 52 17.22 2.85 -2.65
CA ARG A 52 18.34 3.76 -2.94
C ARG A 52 19.66 3.29 -2.33
N GLU A 53 19.60 2.29 -1.46
CA GLU A 53 20.73 1.68 -0.75
C GLU A 53 20.40 0.23 -0.38
N ALA A 54 21.37 -0.47 0.22
CA ALA A 54 21.21 -1.84 0.69
C ALA A 54 20.31 -1.90 1.93
N ILE A 55 19.25 -2.72 1.88
CA ILE A 55 18.28 -2.86 2.98
C ILE A 55 17.86 -4.32 3.16
N VAL A 56 17.23 -4.61 4.31
CA VAL A 56 16.39 -5.79 4.47
C VAL A 56 14.97 -5.41 4.09
N VAL A 57 14.40 -6.13 3.12
CA VAL A 57 13.03 -5.88 2.65
C VAL A 57 12.04 -6.63 3.55
N CYS A 58 11.05 -5.92 4.09
CA CYS A 58 9.96 -6.48 4.88
C CYS A 58 8.62 -5.77 4.59
N GLY A 59 7.49 -6.44 4.82
CA GLY A 59 6.16 -5.85 4.71
C GLY A 59 5.68 -5.56 3.28
N LEU A 60 6.24 -6.22 2.25
CA LEU A 60 5.83 -6.02 0.86
C LEU A 60 4.34 -6.29 0.62
N GLU A 61 3.74 -7.16 1.42
CA GLU A 61 2.31 -7.47 1.37
C GLU A 61 1.44 -6.23 1.63
N LEU A 62 1.94 -5.25 2.38
CA LEU A 62 1.21 -4.00 2.64
C LEU A 62 1.09 -3.13 1.39
N VAL A 63 2.00 -3.25 0.43
CA VAL A 63 1.96 -2.48 -0.83
C VAL A 63 0.67 -2.78 -1.59
N GLU A 64 0.30 -4.06 -1.70
CA GLU A 64 -0.94 -4.45 -2.37
C GLU A 64 -2.17 -4.07 -1.56
N ARG A 65 -2.09 -4.17 -0.21
CA ARG A 65 -3.21 -3.78 0.65
C ARG A 65 -3.52 -2.31 0.52
N VAL A 66 -2.52 -1.43 0.62
CA VAL A 66 -2.70 0.02 0.47
C VAL A 66 -3.26 0.39 -0.90
N ARG A 67 -2.78 -0.26 -1.97
CA ARG A 67 -3.29 -0.04 -3.34
C ARG A 67 -4.78 -0.39 -3.49
N ASN A 68 -5.28 -1.35 -2.70
CA ASN A 68 -6.65 -1.87 -2.81
C ASN A 68 -7.62 -1.25 -1.79
N LEU A 69 -7.17 -0.33 -0.92
CA LEU A 69 -8.04 0.44 -0.04
C LEU A 69 -8.92 1.40 -0.84
#